data_AF-A0AAV5H9E0-F1
#
_entry.id   AF-A0AAV5H9E0-F1
#
_cell.length_a   1.000
_cell.length_b   1.000
_cell.length_c   1.000
_cell.angle_alpha   90.00
_cell.angle_beta   90.00
_cell.angle_gamma   90.00
#
_symmetry.space_group_name_H-M   'P 1'
#
loop_
_entity.id
_entity.type
_entity.pdbx_description
1 polymer ?
#
loop_
_entity_poly.entity_id
_entity_poly.type
_entity_poly.pdbx_seq_one_letter_code
_entity_poly.pdbx_strand_id
1 'polypeptide(L)'
;MTTEKKKGIKRRKNRGKLWIAVSLIAVIPALASCSRAEEGPAAVLESAMETAADKESPEENLNSGTDSNPDGQTAAPAERVSLTEEELQGFRELLNQTGYGNCLTCYYEEPAQISVSEIFYSLHGIGEPVSEEEVASLGWEETLDAVKFPVDTMEQYLMERFGITLEQVQKEVLFDYLPEYRAYYLNAGDTNLVMAECISGTRSEDIIRILYTTGNEDGLWEVSLREKEGGYQFLANVNRSAGHNRDYVEQVLAQKDSLQHGENENYDFYFRPENGELVCAEDKPSGGSPSVRTLYFENGECTVITLSGEDAWADARGAFCSANGRYIGATQGYYKDIGIGVLEEFEEAKGNF
;
A
#
# COMPACT_ATOMS: atom_id res chain seq x y z
N MET A 1 53.71 -43.12 36.58
CA MET A 1 54.04 -41.69 36.63
C MET A 1 53.19 -41.01 35.55
N THR A 2 51.96 -40.62 35.90
CA THR A 2 51.55 -39.23 36.23
C THR A 2 51.73 -38.29 35.04
N THR A 3 50.65 -37.90 34.37
CA THR A 3 50.06 -36.55 34.50
C THR A 3 48.65 -36.57 33.88
N GLU A 4 47.60 -36.43 34.69
CA GLU A 4 46.87 -35.19 35.02
C GLU A 4 45.67 -34.90 34.10
N LYS A 5 44.48 -35.29 34.59
CA LYS A 5 43.17 -34.79 34.15
C LYS A 5 43.00 -33.32 34.57
N LYS A 6 42.80 -32.41 33.62
CA LYS A 6 42.24 -31.08 33.93
C LYS A 6 40.72 -31.08 33.82
N LYS A 7 40.11 -30.61 34.90
CA LYS A 7 38.68 -30.53 35.20
C LYS A 7 37.95 -29.57 34.26
N GLY A 8 36.84 -30.03 33.69
CA GLY A 8 35.83 -29.17 33.07
C GLY A 8 35.08 -28.34 34.12
N ILE A 9 35.02 -27.03 33.91
CA ILE A 9 34.24 -26.10 34.70
C ILE A 9 32.81 -26.09 34.14
N LYS A 10 31.87 -26.70 34.87
CA LYS A 10 30.44 -26.47 34.69
C LYS A 10 30.11 -25.08 35.25
N ARG A 11 29.71 -24.13 34.40
CA ARG A 11 28.98 -22.94 34.82
C ARG A 11 27.48 -23.18 34.63
N ARG A 12 26.79 -23.29 35.75
CA ARG A 12 25.33 -23.25 35.90
C ARG A 12 24.98 -21.86 36.43
N LYS A 13 24.02 -21.16 35.81
CA LYS A 13 23.23 -20.00 36.29
C LYS A 13 22.46 -19.47 35.07
N ASN A 14 21.21 -19.07 35.09
CA ASN A 14 20.13 -19.09 36.09
C ASN A 14 18.86 -18.87 35.26
N ARG A 15 17.83 -19.72 35.44
CA ARG A 15 16.49 -19.47 34.89
C ARG A 15 15.83 -18.40 35.75
N GLY A 16 15.70 -17.18 35.23
CA GLY A 16 14.80 -16.15 35.75
C GLY A 16 13.70 -15.93 34.72
N LYS A 17 12.51 -16.49 34.98
CA LYS A 17 11.29 -16.19 34.23
C LYS A 17 10.80 -14.82 34.70
N LEU A 18 10.85 -13.80 33.86
CA LEU A 18 10.17 -12.53 34.11
C LEU A 18 8.88 -12.54 33.29
N TRP A 19 7.76 -12.78 33.97
CA TRP A 19 6.43 -12.54 33.41
C TRP A 19 6.16 -11.05 33.51
N ILE A 20 6.09 -10.36 32.37
CA ILE A 20 5.52 -9.02 32.31
C ILE A 20 4.05 -9.20 31.93
N ALA A 21 3.18 -9.11 32.93
CA ALA A 21 1.76 -8.95 32.72
C ALA A 21 1.50 -7.50 32.29
N VAL A 22 1.06 -7.29 31.05
CA VAL A 22 0.54 -5.99 30.61
C VAL A 22 -0.93 -5.95 30.99
N SER A 23 -1.26 -5.20 32.04
CA SER A 23 -2.65 -4.90 32.40
C SER A 23 -3.27 -3.99 31.35
N LEU A 24 -4.28 -4.50 30.64
CA LEU A 24 -5.25 -3.69 29.90
C LEU A 24 -5.98 -2.77 30.90
N ILE A 25 -5.67 -1.48 30.87
CA ILE A 25 -6.55 -0.45 31.44
C ILE A 25 -7.44 0.02 30.30
N ALA A 26 -8.70 -0.45 30.31
CA ALA A 26 -9.75 0.11 29.48
C ALA A 26 -10.03 1.55 29.93
N VAL A 27 -9.65 2.52 29.11
CA VAL A 27 -10.12 3.91 29.27
C VAL A 27 -11.43 4.02 28.50
N ILE A 28 -12.54 4.05 29.23
CA ILE A 28 -13.86 4.36 28.69
C ILE A 28 -13.97 5.89 28.63
N PRO A 29 -14.12 6.54 27.46
CA PRO A 29 -14.55 7.92 27.42
C PRO A 29 -16.06 7.96 27.68
N ALA A 30 -16.43 8.40 28.88
CA ALA A 30 -17.79 8.82 29.19
C ALA A 30 -18.03 10.17 28.48
N LEU A 31 -18.71 10.15 27.33
CA LEU A 31 -19.28 11.37 26.77
C LEU A 31 -20.59 11.68 27.49
N ALA A 32 -20.54 12.80 28.21
CA ALA A 32 -21.66 13.41 28.89
C ALA A 32 -22.75 13.80 27.86
N SER A 33 -23.86 13.08 27.90
CA SER A 33 -25.12 13.52 27.32
C SER A 33 -25.73 14.58 28.24
N CYS A 34 -25.85 15.80 27.74
CA CYS A 34 -26.64 16.86 28.36
C CYS A 34 -27.29 17.73 27.27
N SER A 35 -28.50 17.35 26.84
CA SER A 35 -29.60 18.31 26.64
C SER A 35 -30.95 17.59 26.51
N ARG A 36 -31.59 17.44 27.67
CA ARG A 36 -33.00 17.69 28.01
C ARG A 36 -34.08 17.64 26.92
N ALA A 37 -35.02 16.72 27.18
CA ALA A 37 -36.39 16.50 26.69
C ALA A 37 -37.27 17.73 26.37
N GLU A 38 -38.13 17.64 25.35
CA GLU A 38 -39.56 17.25 25.43
C GLU A 38 -40.24 17.23 24.04
N GLU A 39 -41.12 16.25 23.80
CA GLU A 39 -42.00 16.15 22.61
C GLU A 39 -43.45 16.60 22.93
N GLY A 40 -43.97 17.54 22.11
CA GLY A 40 -45.36 17.62 21.58
C GLY A 40 -46.52 18.17 22.44
N PRO A 41 -47.72 18.44 21.84
CA PRO A 41 -47.99 19.00 20.51
C PRO A 41 -49.15 20.05 20.47
N ALA A 42 -49.39 20.59 19.25
CA ALA A 42 -50.62 21.19 18.70
C ALA A 42 -51.02 22.66 19.03
N ALA A 43 -51.10 23.51 17.98
CA ALA A 43 -52.31 24.26 17.57
C ALA A 43 -52.03 25.26 16.42
N VAL A 44 -52.70 25.03 15.29
CA VAL A 44 -53.39 25.95 14.36
C VAL A 44 -53.11 27.47 14.46
N LEU A 45 -52.68 28.10 13.35
CA LEU A 45 -53.41 29.23 12.72
C LEU A 45 -52.90 29.54 11.29
N GLU A 46 -53.86 29.79 10.39
CA GLU A 46 -53.71 30.20 8.99
C GLU A 46 -53.26 31.67 8.83
N SER A 47 -52.69 31.97 7.65
CA SER A 47 -53.16 33.01 6.70
C SER A 47 -52.15 34.08 6.23
N ALA A 48 -52.36 34.48 4.96
CA ALA A 48 -51.89 35.63 4.15
C ALA A 48 -50.53 35.46 3.43
N MET A 49 -50.43 35.35 2.08
CA MET A 49 -50.78 36.30 0.98
C MET A 49 -50.23 37.71 1.27
N GLU A 50 -49.56 38.48 0.41
CA GLU A 50 -49.34 38.47 -1.05
C GLU A 50 -48.32 39.59 -1.37
N THR A 51 -47.67 39.52 -2.54
CA THR A 51 -47.20 40.65 -3.41
C THR A 51 -46.15 41.65 -2.92
N ALA A 52 -45.33 42.33 -3.74
CA ALA A 52 -44.87 42.24 -5.13
C ALA A 52 -43.93 43.45 -5.38
N ALA A 53 -43.07 43.35 -6.41
CA ALA A 53 -42.55 44.46 -7.24
C ALA A 53 -41.63 45.52 -6.59
N ASP A 54 -40.63 46.14 -7.25
CA ASP A 54 -40.12 46.10 -8.62
C ASP A 54 -38.78 46.89 -8.63
N LYS A 55 -37.88 46.58 -9.58
CA LYS A 55 -37.32 47.54 -10.56
C LYS A 55 -36.23 46.92 -11.45
N GLU A 56 -36.69 46.57 -12.66
CA GLU A 56 -36.03 46.67 -13.99
C GLU A 56 -35.15 47.94 -14.18
N SER A 57 -34.17 48.07 -15.11
CA SER A 57 -33.78 47.41 -16.39
C SER A 57 -32.51 48.15 -16.95
N PRO A 58 -32.10 48.08 -18.25
CA PRO A 58 -31.55 46.96 -19.04
C PRO A 58 -30.28 47.35 -19.88
N GLU A 59 -29.73 46.40 -20.67
CA GLU A 59 -29.26 46.51 -22.08
C GLU A 59 -28.36 45.29 -22.42
N GLU A 60 -28.89 44.22 -23.05
CA GLU A 60 -28.88 43.89 -24.50
C GLU A 60 -27.49 43.78 -25.17
N ASN A 61 -27.07 42.54 -25.55
CA ASN A 61 -27.03 42.16 -26.98
C ASN A 61 -26.74 40.66 -27.28
N LEU A 62 -27.70 40.06 -28.00
CA LEU A 62 -27.60 39.18 -29.19
C LEU A 62 -26.78 37.85 -29.18
N ASN A 63 -27.47 36.78 -28.80
CA ASN A 63 -27.89 35.61 -29.62
C ASN A 63 -27.04 35.16 -30.84
N SER A 64 -26.62 33.87 -30.85
CA SER A 64 -27.11 32.90 -31.87
C SER A 64 -26.73 31.45 -31.53
N GLY A 65 -27.74 30.55 -31.53
CA GLY A 65 -27.60 29.21 -32.11
C GLY A 65 -27.36 28.04 -31.16
N THR A 66 -28.40 27.65 -30.44
CA THR A 66 -28.53 26.37 -29.72
C THR A 66 -28.87 25.24 -30.70
N ASP A 67 -28.12 24.14 -30.64
CA ASP A 67 -28.68 22.79 -30.85
C ASP A 67 -28.54 22.04 -29.52
N SER A 68 -29.69 21.81 -28.87
CA SER A 68 -29.84 20.94 -27.70
C SER A 68 -30.12 19.52 -28.22
N ASN A 69 -29.59 18.42 -27.67
CA ASN A 69 -29.86 17.84 -26.35
C ASN A 69 -29.24 16.40 -26.36
N PRO A 70 -29.26 15.62 -25.26
CA PRO A 70 -28.89 15.87 -23.86
C PRO A 70 -27.99 14.72 -23.31
N ASP A 71 -27.74 14.70 -22.00
CA ASP A 71 -27.01 13.65 -21.25
C ASP A 71 -25.47 13.66 -21.34
N GLY A 72 -24.90 14.83 -21.02
CA GLY A 72 -23.53 14.96 -20.57
C GLY A 72 -23.50 15.58 -19.17
N GLN A 73 -23.94 14.85 -18.15
CA GLN A 73 -23.66 15.22 -16.77
C GLN A 73 -22.20 14.93 -16.48
N THR A 74 -21.33 15.84 -16.91
CA THR A 74 -20.01 15.98 -16.30
C THR A 74 -20.27 16.59 -14.92
N ALA A 75 -20.38 15.72 -13.91
CA ALA A 75 -20.44 16.14 -12.52
C ALA A 75 -19.31 17.14 -12.26
N ALA A 76 -19.62 18.29 -11.68
CA ALA A 76 -18.61 19.18 -11.16
C ALA A 76 -17.71 18.37 -10.20
N PRO A 77 -16.38 18.56 -10.19
CA PRO A 77 -15.51 17.85 -9.28
C PRO A 77 -16.02 18.09 -7.86
N ALA A 78 -16.37 17.03 -7.14
CA ALA A 78 -16.83 17.13 -5.77
C ALA A 78 -15.83 17.96 -4.95
N GLU A 79 -16.36 18.89 -4.15
CA GLU A 79 -15.55 19.76 -3.32
C GLU A 79 -14.72 18.88 -2.35
N ARG A 80 -13.40 19.09 -2.33
CA ARG A 80 -12.49 18.37 -1.43
C ARG A 80 -12.21 19.24 -0.23
N VAL A 81 -12.61 18.77 0.95
CA VAL A 81 -12.35 19.43 2.23
C VAL A 81 -11.13 18.79 2.87
N SER A 82 -10.13 19.59 3.24
CA SER A 82 -8.98 19.10 4.01
C SER A 82 -9.41 18.67 5.41
N LEU A 83 -8.87 17.55 5.89
CA LEU A 83 -9.08 17.11 7.27
C LEU A 83 -8.35 18.05 8.26
N THR A 84 -8.90 18.19 9.46
CA THR A 84 -8.20 18.89 10.55
C THR A 84 -7.05 18.03 11.09
N GLU A 85 -6.14 18.65 11.86
CA GLU A 85 -5.04 17.94 12.50
C GLU A 85 -5.56 16.86 13.48
N GLU A 86 -6.63 17.14 14.20
CA GLU A 86 -7.26 16.19 15.12
C GLU A 86 -7.87 14.99 14.38
N GLU A 87 -8.53 15.24 13.24
CA GLU A 87 -9.03 14.16 12.38
C GLU A 87 -7.87 13.31 11.82
N LEU A 88 -6.80 13.97 11.34
CA LEU A 88 -5.62 13.31 10.80
C LEU A 88 -4.90 12.45 11.84
N GLN A 89 -4.78 12.94 13.08
CA GLN A 89 -4.25 12.18 14.22
C GLN A 89 -5.13 10.96 14.53
N GLY A 90 -6.46 11.11 14.47
CA GLY A 90 -7.39 9.98 14.60
C GLY A 90 -7.17 8.90 13.52
N PHE A 91 -6.95 9.31 12.27
CA PHE A 91 -6.61 8.37 11.20
C PHE A 91 -5.24 7.72 11.40
N ARG A 92 -4.24 8.47 11.89
CA ARG A 92 -2.94 7.90 12.24
C ARG A 92 -3.09 6.80 13.29
N GLU A 93 -3.86 7.03 14.35
CA GLU A 93 -4.10 6.03 15.38
C GLU A 93 -4.85 4.82 14.81
N LEU A 94 -5.89 5.05 14.01
CA LEU A 94 -6.66 3.99 13.36
C LEU A 94 -5.78 3.12 12.45
N LEU A 95 -5.03 3.74 11.53
CA LEU A 95 -4.23 3.05 10.52
C LEU A 95 -3.03 2.31 11.13
N ASN A 96 -2.65 2.61 12.37
CA ASN A 96 -1.60 1.87 13.10
C ASN A 96 -2.16 0.82 14.06
N GLN A 97 -3.49 0.64 14.14
CA GLN A 97 -4.09 -0.46 14.90
C GLN A 97 -3.95 -1.78 14.14
N THR A 98 -3.70 -2.88 14.87
CA THR A 98 -3.73 -4.24 14.32
C THR A 98 -5.05 -4.49 13.61
N GLY A 99 -4.98 -5.09 12.42
CA GLY A 99 -6.14 -5.30 11.55
C GLY A 99 -6.44 -4.13 10.61
N TYR A 100 -6.28 -2.87 11.01
CA TYR A 100 -6.35 -1.74 10.08
C TYR A 100 -5.01 -1.53 9.36
N GLY A 101 -3.90 -1.54 10.09
CA GLY A 101 -2.56 -1.39 9.50
C GLY A 101 -2.17 -2.53 8.56
N ASN A 102 -2.72 -3.73 8.79
CA ASN A 102 -2.56 -4.86 7.86
C ASN A 102 -3.13 -4.57 6.48
N CYS A 103 -4.14 -3.71 6.35
CA CYS A 103 -4.70 -3.32 5.05
C CYS A 103 -3.77 -2.41 4.24
N LEU A 104 -2.62 -2.00 4.81
CA LEU A 104 -1.61 -1.14 4.18
C LEU A 104 -0.36 -1.92 3.72
N THR A 105 -0.31 -3.24 3.94
CA THR A 105 0.88 -4.07 3.63
C THR A 105 1.06 -4.33 2.14
N CYS A 106 0.03 -4.14 1.31
CA CYS A 106 0.11 -4.32 -0.13
C CYS A 106 -0.49 -3.15 -0.92
N TYR A 107 -0.14 -3.08 -2.20
CA TYR A 107 -0.69 -2.15 -3.18
C TYR A 107 -1.96 -2.73 -3.81
N TYR A 108 -3.00 -1.90 -3.96
CA TYR A 108 -4.22 -2.22 -4.70
C TYR A 108 -4.97 -0.94 -5.11
N GLU A 109 -5.48 -0.89 -6.34
CA GLU A 109 -6.34 0.20 -6.83
C GLU A 109 -7.81 -0.07 -6.53
N GLU A 110 -8.18 -1.34 -6.40
CA GLU A 110 -9.51 -1.80 -6.02
C GLU A 110 -9.42 -3.01 -5.07
N PRO A 111 -10.45 -3.29 -4.25
CA PRO A 111 -10.40 -4.36 -3.26
C PRO A 111 -10.07 -5.74 -3.82
N ALA A 112 -10.49 -6.07 -5.04
CA ALA A 112 -10.24 -7.38 -5.66
C ALA A 112 -8.74 -7.65 -5.91
N GLN A 113 -7.89 -6.62 -5.92
CA GLN A 113 -6.45 -6.71 -6.22
C GLN A 113 -5.57 -6.92 -4.98
N ILE A 114 -6.16 -7.01 -3.78
CA ILE A 114 -5.40 -7.19 -2.54
C ILE A 114 -4.54 -8.46 -2.58
N SER A 115 -3.41 -8.44 -1.87
CA SER A 115 -2.69 -9.67 -1.50
C SER A 115 -3.15 -10.13 -0.13
N VAL A 116 -3.95 -11.19 -0.10
CA VAL A 116 -4.38 -11.83 1.16
C VAL A 116 -3.17 -12.32 1.95
N SER A 117 -2.17 -12.87 1.28
CA SER A 117 -0.95 -13.35 1.93
C SER A 117 -0.19 -12.23 2.66
N GLU A 118 -0.07 -11.04 2.07
CA GLU A 118 0.58 -9.89 2.72
C GLU A 118 -0.25 -9.32 3.87
N ILE A 119 -1.57 -9.27 3.74
CA ILE A 119 -2.46 -8.73 4.78
C ILE A 119 -2.44 -9.64 6.02
N PHE A 120 -2.54 -10.96 5.80
CA PHE A 120 -2.65 -11.95 6.87
C PHE A 120 -1.30 -12.35 7.48
N TYR A 121 -0.18 -12.00 6.84
CA TYR A 121 1.18 -12.37 7.26
C TYR A 121 1.48 -12.07 8.74
N SER A 122 1.00 -10.92 9.22
CA SER A 122 1.21 -10.46 10.61
C SER A 122 -0.11 -10.24 11.34
N LEU A 123 -1.17 -10.92 10.90
CA LEU A 123 -2.51 -10.83 11.49
C LEU A 123 -2.85 -12.04 12.38
N HIS A 124 -1.86 -12.54 13.14
CA HIS A 124 -2.02 -13.72 13.99
C HIS A 124 -3.17 -13.62 14.99
N GLY A 125 -3.55 -12.40 15.40
CA GLY A 125 -4.60 -12.15 16.39
C GLY A 125 -6.02 -12.59 16.00
N ILE A 126 -6.28 -12.85 14.71
CA ILE A 126 -7.56 -13.42 14.25
C ILE A 126 -7.46 -14.92 13.95
N GLY A 127 -6.25 -15.47 13.94
CA GLY A 127 -6.01 -16.87 13.63
C GLY A 127 -6.13 -17.78 14.85
N GLU A 128 -5.98 -19.07 14.58
CA GLU A 128 -6.03 -20.15 15.56
C GLU A 128 -4.65 -20.83 15.69
N PRO A 129 -4.33 -21.44 16.85
CA PRO A 129 -3.13 -22.25 16.97
C PRO A 129 -3.21 -23.49 16.05
N VAL A 130 -2.07 -23.89 15.49
CA VAL A 130 -1.96 -25.11 14.66
C VAL A 130 -1.74 -26.34 15.55
N SER A 131 -2.50 -27.41 15.33
CA SER A 131 -2.36 -28.66 16.10
C SER A 131 -1.20 -29.52 15.60
N GLU A 132 -0.73 -30.46 16.43
CA GLU A 132 0.37 -31.39 16.04
C GLU A 132 0.02 -32.26 14.83
N GLU A 133 -1.26 -32.63 14.67
CA GLU A 133 -1.75 -33.40 13.51
C GLU A 133 -1.70 -32.57 12.22
N GLU A 134 -2.11 -31.29 12.30
CA GLU A 134 -2.02 -30.36 11.18
C GLU A 134 -0.56 -30.08 10.81
N VAL A 135 0.32 -29.84 11.79
CA VAL A 135 1.77 -29.69 11.58
C VAL A 135 2.37 -30.89 10.87
N ALA A 136 2.00 -32.11 11.30
CA ALA A 136 2.46 -33.34 10.65
C ALA A 136 1.93 -33.47 9.21
N SER A 137 0.68 -33.07 8.96
CA SER A 137 0.05 -33.08 7.64
C SER A 137 0.69 -32.07 6.67
N LEU A 138 1.13 -30.93 7.21
CA LEU A 138 1.87 -29.89 6.48
C LEU A 138 3.35 -30.25 6.28
N GLY A 139 3.85 -31.29 6.94
CA GLY A 139 5.24 -31.72 6.85
C GLY A 139 6.23 -30.72 7.43
N TRP A 140 5.79 -29.85 8.35
CA TRP A 140 6.65 -28.86 8.98
C TRP A 140 7.58 -29.51 10.02
N GLU A 141 8.88 -29.33 9.85
CA GLU A 141 9.89 -29.85 10.79
C GLU A 141 10.04 -28.97 12.04
N GLU A 142 9.83 -27.66 11.88
CA GLU A 142 9.88 -26.67 12.96
C GLU A 142 8.72 -25.67 12.82
N THR A 143 8.14 -25.26 13.96
CA THR A 143 7.11 -24.22 14.03
C THR A 143 7.68 -22.98 14.69
N LEU A 144 7.62 -21.85 13.99
CA LEU A 144 7.92 -20.52 14.53
C LEU A 144 6.61 -19.88 14.97
N ASP A 145 6.18 -18.78 14.34
CA ASP A 145 4.88 -18.15 14.59
C ASP A 145 3.81 -18.78 13.69
N ALA A 146 3.61 -20.08 13.90
CA ALA A 146 2.63 -20.89 13.18
C ALA A 146 1.20 -20.50 13.53
N VAL A 147 0.38 -20.25 12.50
CA VAL A 147 -1.02 -19.84 12.64
C VAL A 147 -1.90 -20.49 11.57
N LYS A 148 -3.10 -20.88 11.99
CA LYS A 148 -4.18 -21.37 11.15
C LYS A 148 -5.19 -20.26 10.91
N PHE A 149 -5.60 -20.08 9.66
CA PHE A 149 -6.66 -19.16 9.25
C PHE A 149 -7.82 -19.95 8.63
N PRO A 150 -8.88 -20.26 9.40
CA PRO A 150 -10.11 -20.81 8.82
C PRO A 150 -10.67 -19.88 7.74
N VAL A 151 -11.14 -20.45 6.62
CA VAL A 151 -11.69 -19.66 5.50
C VAL A 151 -12.78 -18.70 5.96
N ASP A 152 -13.70 -19.16 6.82
CA ASP A 152 -14.81 -18.33 7.33
C ASP A 152 -14.30 -17.09 8.10
N THR A 153 -13.21 -17.24 8.87
CA THR A 153 -12.57 -16.14 9.59
C THR A 153 -11.93 -15.14 8.64
N MET A 154 -11.27 -15.63 7.58
CA MET A 154 -10.70 -14.78 6.55
C MET A 154 -11.80 -14.01 5.81
N GLU A 155 -12.87 -14.68 5.40
CA GLU A 155 -14.00 -14.06 4.72
C GLU A 155 -14.70 -13.01 5.59
N GLN A 156 -14.86 -13.25 6.89
CA GLN A 156 -15.41 -12.24 7.80
C GLN A 156 -14.53 -10.98 7.81
N TYR A 157 -13.21 -11.15 7.93
CA TYR A 157 -12.28 -10.01 7.92
C TYR A 157 -12.30 -9.27 6.58
N LEU A 158 -12.28 -10.00 5.46
CA LEU A 158 -12.31 -9.42 4.11
C LEU A 158 -13.63 -8.68 3.85
N MET A 159 -14.76 -9.24 4.25
CA MET A 159 -16.06 -8.57 4.12
C MET A 159 -16.11 -7.32 5.01
N GLU A 160 -15.59 -7.39 6.23
CA GLU A 160 -15.58 -6.26 7.15
C GLU A 160 -14.67 -5.12 6.66
N ARG A 161 -13.47 -5.42 6.16
CA ARG A 161 -12.46 -4.41 5.80
C ARG A 161 -12.54 -3.95 4.35
N PHE A 162 -12.94 -4.83 3.44
CA PHE A 162 -12.88 -4.59 1.99
C PHE A 162 -14.22 -4.78 1.29
N GLY A 163 -15.21 -5.40 1.94
CA GLY A 163 -16.53 -5.68 1.35
C GLY A 163 -16.50 -6.70 0.21
N ILE A 164 -15.53 -7.60 0.24
CA ILE A 164 -15.37 -8.69 -0.73
C ILE A 164 -15.24 -10.04 -0.02
N THR A 165 -15.49 -11.10 -0.78
CA THR A 165 -15.24 -12.50 -0.39
C THR A 165 -13.87 -12.96 -0.84
N LEU A 166 -13.41 -14.10 -0.33
CA LEU A 166 -12.11 -14.66 -0.73
C LEU A 166 -12.08 -15.06 -2.21
N GLU A 167 -13.20 -15.55 -2.76
CA GLU A 167 -13.33 -15.92 -4.19
C GLU A 167 -13.15 -14.72 -5.15
N GLN A 168 -13.42 -13.50 -4.68
CA GLN A 168 -13.29 -12.29 -5.50
C GLN A 168 -11.84 -11.75 -5.55
N VAL A 169 -10.93 -12.32 -4.76
CA VAL A 169 -9.52 -11.92 -4.76
C VAL A 169 -8.85 -12.46 -6.03
N GLN A 170 -8.20 -11.57 -6.78
CA GLN A 170 -7.56 -11.89 -8.06
C GLN A 170 -6.18 -12.54 -7.87
N LYS A 171 -5.51 -12.26 -6.76
CA LYS A 171 -4.19 -12.81 -6.42
C LYS A 171 -4.32 -14.17 -5.74
N GLU A 172 -3.42 -15.08 -6.05
CA GLU A 172 -3.35 -16.39 -5.39
C GLU A 172 -3.00 -16.22 -3.90
N VAL A 173 -3.57 -17.10 -3.06
CA VAL A 173 -3.20 -17.19 -1.65
C VAL A 173 -2.01 -18.12 -1.51
N LEU A 174 -0.86 -17.58 -1.12
CA LEU A 174 0.43 -18.29 -1.04
C LEU A 174 0.63 -19.12 0.24
N PHE A 175 -0.43 -19.32 1.02
CA PHE A 175 -0.38 -20.11 2.25
C PHE A 175 -0.72 -21.56 1.96
N ASP A 176 -0.17 -22.49 2.75
CA ASP A 176 -0.53 -23.90 2.66
C ASP A 176 -2.03 -24.07 2.96
N TYR A 177 -2.73 -24.90 2.20
CA TYR A 177 -4.17 -25.14 2.39
C TYR A 177 -4.44 -26.61 2.70
N LEU A 178 -5.13 -26.88 3.82
CA LEU A 178 -5.65 -28.22 4.13
C LEU A 178 -7.18 -28.25 3.91
N PRO A 179 -7.67 -28.97 2.87
CA PRO A 179 -9.10 -29.01 2.55
C PRO A 179 -9.98 -29.60 3.66
N GLU A 180 -9.45 -30.55 4.43
CA GLU A 180 -10.17 -31.19 5.55
C GLU A 180 -10.59 -30.18 6.62
N TYR A 181 -9.72 -29.20 6.88
CA TYR A 181 -9.96 -28.16 7.87
C TYR A 181 -10.52 -26.87 7.26
N ARG A 182 -10.60 -26.78 5.92
CA ARG A 182 -10.94 -25.56 5.18
C ARG A 182 -10.19 -24.34 5.73
N ALA A 183 -8.88 -24.46 5.83
CA ALA A 183 -8.04 -23.44 6.43
C ALA A 183 -6.71 -23.27 5.69
N TYR A 184 -6.21 -22.04 5.72
CA TYR A 184 -4.87 -21.68 5.28
C TYR A 184 -3.91 -21.66 6.47
N TYR A 185 -2.64 -21.96 6.22
CA TYR A 185 -1.63 -22.11 7.27
C TYR A 185 -0.40 -21.29 6.91
N LEU A 186 0.08 -20.53 7.89
CA LEU A 186 1.29 -19.74 7.79
C LEU A 186 2.25 -20.17 8.89
N ASN A 187 3.52 -20.37 8.55
CA ASN A 187 4.62 -20.56 9.47
C ASN A 187 5.72 -19.55 9.14
N ALA A 188 5.74 -18.43 9.85
CA ALA A 188 6.64 -17.31 9.61
C ALA A 188 7.53 -17.04 10.82
N GLY A 189 8.73 -16.51 10.56
CA GLY A 189 9.73 -16.16 11.60
C GLY A 189 10.10 -14.68 11.64
N ASP A 190 9.61 -13.90 10.70
CA ASP A 190 9.77 -12.46 10.55
C ASP A 190 8.39 -11.77 10.59
N THR A 191 8.28 -10.53 10.12
CA THR A 191 7.06 -9.73 10.30
C THR A 191 6.92 -8.67 9.20
N ASN A 192 5.70 -8.50 8.69
CA ASN A 192 5.33 -7.48 7.71
C ASN A 192 4.43 -6.42 8.36
N LEU A 193 5.02 -5.54 9.17
CA LEU A 193 4.30 -4.42 9.78
C LEU A 193 4.49 -3.12 8.99
N VAL A 194 3.42 -2.33 8.96
CA VAL A 194 3.41 -0.97 8.43
C VAL A 194 3.14 -0.01 9.56
N MET A 195 3.99 1.02 9.67
CA MET A 195 3.77 2.13 10.59
C MET A 195 3.44 3.38 9.78
N ALA A 196 2.16 3.73 9.70
CA ALA A 196 1.71 4.85 8.89
C ALA A 196 1.94 6.19 9.60
N GLU A 197 2.72 7.08 8.98
CA GLU A 197 2.81 8.49 9.34
C GLU A 197 1.91 9.29 8.39
N CYS A 198 0.77 9.78 8.89
CA CYS A 198 -0.18 10.55 8.10
C CYS A 198 0.33 11.97 7.87
N ILE A 199 0.40 12.40 6.60
CA ILE A 199 0.94 13.69 6.17
C ILE A 199 -0.18 14.69 5.91
N SER A 200 -1.26 14.25 5.27
CA SER A 200 -2.44 15.06 5.00
C SER A 200 -3.64 14.16 4.71
N GLY A 201 -4.84 14.74 4.75
CA GLY A 201 -6.04 14.03 4.37
C GLY A 201 -7.08 14.94 3.77
N THR A 202 -7.94 14.36 2.94
CA THR A 202 -9.09 15.06 2.35
C THR A 202 -10.33 14.19 2.44
N ARG A 203 -11.48 14.83 2.58
CA ARG A 203 -12.80 14.21 2.47
C ARG A 203 -13.54 14.83 1.31
N SER A 204 -14.15 13.99 0.49
CA SER A 204 -15.01 14.41 -0.63
C SER A 204 -16.12 13.40 -0.78
N GLU A 205 -17.37 13.85 -0.71
CA GLU A 205 -18.55 12.99 -0.65
C GLU A 205 -18.43 11.96 0.49
N ASP A 206 -18.40 10.67 0.15
CA ASP A 206 -18.27 9.52 1.06
C ASP A 206 -16.84 8.96 1.14
N ILE A 207 -15.88 9.59 0.46
CA ILE A 207 -14.50 9.09 0.34
C ILE A 207 -13.55 9.95 1.16
N ILE A 208 -12.75 9.27 1.98
CA ILE A 208 -11.67 9.85 2.77
C ILE A 208 -10.35 9.35 2.20
N ARG A 209 -9.45 10.27 1.87
CA ARG A 209 -8.11 9.97 1.33
C ARG A 209 -7.07 10.44 2.32
N ILE A 210 -6.21 9.54 2.75
CA ILE A 210 -5.10 9.84 3.66
C ILE A 210 -3.79 9.61 2.93
N LEU A 211 -3.00 10.67 2.84
CA LEU A 211 -1.64 10.62 2.33
C LEU A 211 -0.71 10.27 3.49
N TYR A 212 0.14 9.26 3.34
CA TYR A 212 1.00 8.78 4.41
C TYR A 212 2.36 8.27 3.88
N THR A 213 3.32 8.13 4.78
CA THR A 213 4.59 7.42 4.53
C THR A 213 4.80 6.36 5.62
N THR A 214 5.72 5.43 5.42
CA THR A 214 5.94 4.34 6.38
C THR A 214 7.28 4.38 7.09
N GLY A 215 8.07 5.44 6.84
CA GLY A 215 9.41 5.61 7.40
C GLY A 215 10.47 4.68 6.82
N ASN A 216 10.07 3.68 6.02
CA ASN A 216 10.94 2.68 5.41
C ASN A 216 11.44 3.06 4.01
N GLU A 217 11.41 4.36 3.67
CA GLU A 217 11.79 4.89 2.35
C GLU A 217 11.01 4.27 1.16
N ASP A 218 9.88 3.62 1.42
CA ASP A 218 9.02 2.97 0.43
C ASP A 218 8.11 3.97 -0.32
N GLY A 219 8.42 5.27 -0.22
CA GLY A 219 7.73 6.36 -0.89
C GLY A 219 6.50 6.89 -0.17
N LEU A 220 5.80 7.76 -0.88
CA LEU A 220 4.53 8.38 -0.51
C LEU A 220 3.36 7.50 -0.93
N TRP A 221 2.45 7.21 0.00
CA TRP A 221 1.27 6.37 -0.19
C TRP A 221 -0.03 7.17 0.01
N GLU A 222 -1.10 6.74 -0.64
CA GLU A 222 -2.45 7.25 -0.45
C GLU A 222 -3.40 6.07 -0.22
N VAL A 223 -4.07 6.06 0.93
CA VAL A 223 -5.16 5.12 1.21
C VAL A 223 -6.50 5.83 1.01
N SER A 224 -7.44 5.14 0.35
CA SER A 224 -8.82 5.58 0.16
C SER A 224 -9.76 4.74 1.01
N LEU A 225 -10.58 5.40 1.82
CA LEU A 225 -11.49 4.80 2.77
C LEU A 225 -12.92 5.29 2.52
N ARG A 226 -13.90 4.45 2.84
CA ARG A 226 -15.31 4.82 2.98
C ARG A 226 -15.77 4.55 4.41
N GLU A 227 -16.44 5.52 5.00
CA GLU A 227 -17.04 5.33 6.32
C GLU A 227 -18.23 4.36 6.25
N LYS A 228 -18.35 3.48 7.25
CA LYS A 228 -19.46 2.55 7.41
C LYS A 228 -19.85 2.44 8.87
N GLU A 229 -20.97 1.78 9.15
CA GLU A 229 -21.36 1.48 10.53
C GLU A 229 -20.23 0.69 11.23
N GLY A 230 -19.72 1.23 12.34
CA GLY A 230 -18.69 0.60 13.14
C GLY A 230 -17.25 0.72 12.62
N GLY A 231 -16.97 1.51 11.58
CA GLY A 231 -15.59 1.77 11.16
C GLY A 231 -15.44 2.21 9.71
N TYR A 232 -14.40 1.70 9.05
CA TYR A 232 -14.06 2.07 7.67
C TYR A 232 -13.85 0.85 6.79
N GLN A 233 -14.24 0.98 5.52
CA GLN A 233 -13.92 0.06 4.44
C GLN A 233 -12.78 0.64 3.61
N PHE A 234 -11.78 -0.19 3.30
CA PHE A 234 -10.65 0.14 2.44
C PHE A 234 -11.05 -0.07 0.98
N LEU A 235 -10.76 0.94 0.16
CA LEU A 235 -11.10 0.95 -1.26
C LEU A 235 -9.85 0.84 -2.14
N ALA A 236 -8.78 1.53 -1.74
CA ALA A 236 -7.51 1.51 -2.45
C ALA A 236 -6.37 1.80 -1.47
N ASN A 237 -5.21 1.23 -1.73
CA ASN A 237 -3.96 1.62 -1.11
C ASN A 237 -2.89 1.72 -2.20
N VAL A 238 -2.60 2.95 -2.62
CA VAL A 238 -1.75 3.18 -3.79
C VAL A 238 -0.48 3.90 -3.38
N ASN A 239 0.64 3.44 -3.93
CA ASN A 239 1.89 4.16 -3.81
C ASN A 239 1.91 5.28 -4.86
N ARG A 240 1.90 6.53 -4.42
CA ARG A 240 1.88 7.70 -5.31
C ARG A 240 3.23 7.90 -6.01
N SER A 241 4.30 7.48 -5.35
CA SER A 241 5.65 7.48 -5.94
C SER A 241 5.74 6.42 -7.05
N ALA A 242 5.10 5.27 -6.85
CA ALA A 242 4.96 4.25 -7.88
C ALA A 242 4.18 4.74 -9.11
N GLY A 243 3.10 5.49 -8.94
CA GLY A 243 2.37 6.10 -10.07
C GLY A 243 3.25 7.00 -10.93
N HIS A 244 4.00 7.91 -10.30
CA HIS A 244 5.01 8.74 -10.98
C HIS A 244 6.06 7.88 -11.70
N ASN A 245 6.60 6.88 -11.01
CA ASN A 245 7.61 5.97 -11.56
C ASN A 245 7.09 5.20 -12.77
N ARG A 246 5.81 4.80 -12.76
CA ARG A 246 5.14 4.13 -13.89
C ARG A 246 5.12 5.03 -15.12
N ASP A 247 4.55 6.22 -14.95
CA ASP A 247 4.37 7.18 -16.02
C ASP A 247 5.72 7.57 -16.63
N TYR A 248 6.73 7.74 -15.77
CA TYR A 248 8.11 8.02 -16.17
C TYR A 248 8.71 6.87 -16.99
N VAL A 249 8.61 5.61 -16.54
CA VAL A 249 9.08 4.44 -17.29
C VAL A 249 8.37 4.34 -18.65
N GLU A 250 7.05 4.49 -18.69
CA GLU A 250 6.28 4.44 -19.94
C GLU A 250 6.71 5.55 -20.92
N GLN A 251 6.97 6.76 -20.43
CA GLN A 251 7.52 7.86 -21.22
C GLN A 251 8.91 7.52 -21.78
N VAL A 252 9.82 7.01 -20.96
CA VAL A 252 11.17 6.63 -21.40
C VAL A 252 11.11 5.57 -22.48
N LEU A 253 10.25 4.55 -22.32
CA LEU A 253 10.09 3.49 -23.33
C LEU A 253 9.53 4.01 -24.64
N ALA A 254 8.55 4.93 -24.59
CA ALA A 254 7.97 5.53 -25.79
C ALA A 254 8.96 6.42 -26.56
N GLN A 255 9.99 6.93 -25.88
CA GLN A 255 11.00 7.83 -26.47
C GLN A 255 12.36 7.16 -26.65
N LYS A 256 12.49 5.86 -26.36
CA LYS A 256 13.77 5.14 -26.30
C LYS A 256 14.55 5.23 -27.62
N ASP A 257 13.87 5.15 -28.76
CA ASP A 257 14.48 5.25 -30.10
C ASP A 257 15.08 6.64 -30.41
N SER A 258 14.74 7.67 -29.62
CA SER A 258 15.28 9.02 -29.74
C SER A 258 16.50 9.28 -28.85
N LEU A 259 16.82 8.36 -27.93
CA LEU A 259 17.96 8.46 -27.03
C LEU A 259 19.25 8.03 -27.74
N GLN A 260 20.38 8.58 -27.30
CA GLN A 260 21.70 8.06 -27.69
C GLN A 260 21.96 6.76 -26.94
N HIS A 261 22.61 5.82 -27.63
CA HIS A 261 23.00 4.52 -27.09
C HIS A 261 24.51 4.45 -26.96
N GLY A 262 24.97 3.97 -25.79
CA GLY A 262 26.35 3.63 -25.52
C GLY A 262 26.39 2.35 -24.71
N GLU A 263 27.48 1.58 -24.79
CA GLU A 263 27.54 0.27 -24.12
C GLU A 263 28.90 0.02 -23.47
N ASN A 264 28.91 -0.69 -22.35
CA ASN A 264 30.13 -1.23 -21.75
C ASN A 264 29.99 -2.76 -21.55
N GLU A 265 30.88 -3.37 -20.76
CA GLU A 265 30.85 -4.81 -20.48
C GLU A 265 29.57 -5.23 -19.73
N ASN A 266 29.04 -4.35 -18.88
CA ASN A 266 27.98 -4.63 -17.92
C ASN A 266 26.60 -4.11 -18.33
N TYR A 267 26.54 -3.01 -19.10
CA TYR A 267 25.31 -2.26 -19.34
C TYR A 267 25.17 -1.76 -20.79
N ASP A 268 23.92 -1.65 -21.20
CA ASP A 268 23.46 -0.79 -22.30
C ASP A 268 22.91 0.52 -21.73
N PHE A 269 23.56 1.65 -22.03
CA PHE A 269 23.21 2.98 -21.57
C PHE A 269 22.40 3.74 -22.62
N TYR A 270 21.36 4.44 -22.17
CA TYR A 270 20.54 5.32 -22.98
C TYR A 270 20.49 6.70 -22.35
N PHE A 271 20.91 7.72 -23.10
CA PHE A 271 21.10 9.07 -22.59
C PHE A 271 20.61 10.13 -23.58
N ARG A 272 20.26 11.29 -23.05
CA ARG A 272 19.69 12.40 -23.82
C ARG A 272 20.73 13.02 -24.76
N PRO A 273 20.47 13.14 -26.08
CA PRO A 273 21.40 13.77 -27.01
C PRO A 273 21.66 15.25 -26.70
N GLU A 274 20.70 15.94 -26.09
CA GLU A 274 20.75 17.39 -25.86
C GLU A 274 21.68 17.81 -24.72
N ASN A 275 21.78 17.02 -23.66
CA ASN A 275 22.51 17.36 -22.43
C ASN A 275 23.43 16.24 -21.93
N GLY A 276 23.42 15.07 -22.56
CA GLY A 276 24.24 13.91 -22.17
C GLY A 276 23.77 13.24 -20.88
N GLU A 277 22.58 13.55 -20.38
CA GLU A 277 22.05 13.01 -19.13
C GLU A 277 21.60 11.55 -19.32
N LEU A 278 22.06 10.67 -18.44
CA LEU A 278 21.63 9.27 -18.41
C LEU A 278 20.14 9.19 -18.10
N VAL A 279 19.41 8.41 -18.90
CA VAL A 279 17.96 8.20 -18.75
C VAL A 279 17.69 6.78 -18.27
N CYS A 280 18.31 5.77 -18.88
CA CYS A 280 18.22 4.41 -18.38
C CYS A 280 19.47 3.57 -18.70
N ALA A 281 19.71 2.57 -17.86
CA ALA A 281 20.75 1.58 -18.02
C ALA A 281 20.14 0.17 -17.91
N GLU A 282 20.38 -0.68 -18.90
CA GLU A 282 19.91 -2.07 -18.95
C GLU A 282 21.07 -3.01 -18.63
N ASP A 283 20.88 -3.93 -17.68
CA ASP A 283 21.85 -4.98 -17.38
C ASP A 283 22.08 -5.83 -18.64
N LYS A 284 23.35 -6.04 -19.01
CA LYS A 284 23.68 -7.07 -19.99
C LYS A 284 23.56 -8.45 -19.35
N PRO A 285 22.96 -9.44 -20.02
CA PRO A 285 22.80 -10.77 -19.46
C PRO A 285 24.16 -11.38 -19.13
N SER A 286 24.41 -11.67 -17.85
CA SER A 286 25.60 -12.41 -17.40
C SER A 286 25.18 -13.71 -16.71
N GLY A 287 25.85 -14.81 -17.03
CA GLY A 287 25.81 -16.02 -16.20
C GLY A 287 24.46 -16.76 -16.06
N GLY A 288 23.58 -16.73 -17.07
CA GLY A 288 22.37 -17.58 -17.10
C GLY A 288 21.22 -17.14 -16.20
N SER A 289 21.27 -15.94 -15.62
CA SER A 289 20.11 -15.35 -14.95
C SER A 289 19.07 -14.93 -16.01
N PRO A 290 17.81 -15.41 -15.93
CA PRO A 290 16.76 -15.06 -16.89
C PRO A 290 16.21 -13.64 -16.66
N SER A 291 16.58 -12.98 -15.56
CA SER A 291 16.04 -11.68 -15.20
C SER A 291 16.92 -10.53 -15.69
N VAL A 292 16.40 -9.65 -16.55
CA VAL A 292 17.10 -8.41 -16.96
C VAL A 292 16.55 -7.24 -16.16
N ARG A 293 17.44 -6.53 -15.48
CA ARG A 293 17.14 -5.31 -14.73
C ARG A 293 17.36 -4.09 -15.62
N THR A 294 16.51 -3.08 -15.44
CA THR A 294 16.69 -1.75 -16.02
C THR A 294 16.60 -0.73 -14.90
N LEU A 295 17.58 0.17 -14.82
CA LEU A 295 17.59 1.32 -13.92
C LEU A 295 17.20 2.56 -14.72
N TYR A 296 16.37 3.43 -14.13
CA TYR A 296 15.93 4.69 -14.74
C TYR A 296 16.35 5.86 -13.85
N PHE A 297 16.80 6.94 -14.49
CA PHE A 297 17.47 8.06 -13.86
C PHE A 297 16.76 9.37 -14.17
N GLU A 298 16.34 10.08 -13.13
CA GLU A 298 15.72 11.41 -13.24
C GLU A 298 16.54 12.42 -12.44
N ASN A 299 16.96 13.52 -13.08
CA ASN A 299 17.79 14.56 -12.47
C ASN A 299 19.12 14.03 -11.87
N GLY A 300 19.71 13.03 -12.51
CA GLY A 300 20.97 12.41 -12.06
C GLY A 300 20.83 11.46 -10.86
N GLU A 301 19.62 11.12 -10.44
CA GLU A 301 19.37 10.12 -9.40
C GLU A 301 18.64 8.92 -9.98
N CYS A 302 19.00 7.71 -9.56
CA CYS A 302 18.24 6.51 -9.91
C CYS A 302 16.90 6.53 -9.16
N THR A 303 15.80 6.67 -9.88
CA THR A 303 14.45 6.82 -9.32
C THR A 303 13.58 5.59 -9.50
N VAL A 304 13.91 4.73 -10.49
CA VAL A 304 13.11 3.54 -10.79
C VAL A 304 13.99 2.37 -11.16
N ILE A 305 13.59 1.17 -10.74
CA ILE A 305 14.16 -0.08 -11.24
C ILE A 305 13.03 -0.98 -11.74
N THR A 306 13.18 -1.49 -12.96
CA THR A 306 12.33 -2.56 -13.49
C THR A 306 13.09 -3.87 -13.55
N LEU A 307 12.40 -4.98 -13.34
CA LEU A 307 12.87 -6.31 -13.69
C LEU A 307 11.96 -6.92 -14.75
N SER A 308 12.56 -7.66 -15.67
CA SER A 308 11.86 -8.53 -16.62
C SER A 308 12.25 -9.98 -16.32
N GLY A 309 11.27 -10.88 -16.14
CA GLY A 309 11.45 -12.27 -15.69
C GLY A 309 10.35 -12.72 -14.71
N GLU A 310 10.17 -14.03 -14.49
CA GLU A 310 9.04 -14.61 -13.73
C GLU A 310 9.03 -14.30 -12.20
N ASP A 311 7.86 -13.83 -11.78
CA ASP A 311 7.09 -13.99 -10.53
C ASP A 311 7.56 -13.48 -9.17
N ALA A 312 8.85 -13.31 -8.87
CA ALA A 312 9.25 -13.01 -7.47
C ALA A 312 8.93 -11.58 -6.98
N TRP A 313 8.68 -10.61 -7.88
CA TRP A 313 8.44 -9.21 -7.51
C TRP A 313 6.97 -8.80 -7.46
N ALA A 314 6.05 -9.61 -7.99
CA ALA A 314 4.62 -9.27 -8.01
C ALA A 314 4.03 -9.01 -6.61
N ASP A 315 4.65 -9.62 -5.60
CA ASP A 315 4.22 -9.58 -4.21
C ASP A 315 5.09 -8.67 -3.34
N ALA A 316 6.20 -8.13 -3.86
CA ALA A 316 7.00 -7.17 -3.13
C ALA A 316 6.18 -5.91 -2.84
N ARG A 317 6.16 -5.48 -1.58
CA ARG A 317 5.38 -4.32 -1.12
C ARG A 317 5.68 -3.07 -1.95
N GLY A 318 4.69 -2.63 -2.72
CA GLY A 318 4.79 -1.45 -3.59
C GLY A 318 5.38 -1.71 -4.98
N ALA A 319 5.62 -2.96 -5.35
CA ALA A 319 5.91 -3.32 -6.73
C ALA A 319 4.64 -3.29 -7.57
N PHE A 320 4.74 -2.78 -8.79
CA PHE A 320 3.62 -2.70 -9.72
C PHE A 320 4.03 -3.20 -11.10
N CYS A 321 3.07 -3.74 -11.84
CA CYS A 321 3.27 -4.22 -13.20
C CYS A 321 2.98 -3.08 -14.18
N SER A 322 3.95 -2.72 -15.04
CA SER A 322 3.68 -1.81 -16.16
C SER A 322 2.73 -2.47 -17.18
N ALA A 323 2.14 -1.69 -18.08
CA ALA A 323 1.28 -2.20 -19.14
C ALA A 323 1.93 -3.28 -20.04
N ASN A 324 3.27 -3.39 -20.00
CA ASN A 324 4.06 -4.35 -20.76
C ASN A 324 4.58 -5.54 -19.92
N GLY A 325 4.07 -5.75 -18.71
CA GLY A 325 4.45 -6.90 -17.88
C GLY A 325 5.74 -6.72 -17.06
N ARG A 326 6.25 -5.49 -16.89
CA ARG A 326 7.49 -5.24 -16.11
C ARG A 326 7.17 -4.88 -14.68
N TYR A 327 7.78 -5.57 -13.72
CA TYR A 327 7.67 -5.23 -12.31
C TYR A 327 8.56 -4.04 -11.98
N ILE A 328 7.97 -2.99 -11.44
CA ILE A 328 8.64 -1.77 -11.05
C ILE A 328 8.69 -1.71 -9.53
N GLY A 329 9.90 -1.68 -8.98
CA GLY A 329 10.15 -1.55 -7.56
C GLY A 329 10.10 -0.11 -7.07
N ALA A 330 9.59 0.12 -5.85
CA ALA A 330 9.98 1.29 -5.10
C ALA A 330 11.49 1.21 -4.82
N THR A 331 12.22 2.30 -5.06
CA THR A 331 13.64 2.45 -4.74
C THR A 331 13.84 2.34 -3.22
N GLN A 332 13.93 1.12 -2.70
CA GLN A 332 14.50 0.87 -1.38
C GLN A 332 15.93 1.44 -1.35
N GLY A 333 16.39 1.96 -0.20
CA GLY A 333 17.72 2.57 -0.07
C GLY A 333 18.88 1.74 -0.63
N TYR A 334 18.76 0.40 -0.66
CA TYR A 334 19.72 -0.51 -1.31
C TYR A 334 19.94 -0.23 -2.81
N TYR A 335 18.89 0.20 -3.53
CA TYR A 335 18.95 0.48 -4.96
C TYR A 335 19.53 1.85 -5.30
N LYS A 336 19.53 2.78 -4.34
CA LYS A 336 20.21 4.06 -4.48
C LYS A 336 21.71 3.85 -4.67
N ASP A 337 22.31 2.97 -3.87
CA ASP A 337 23.73 2.64 -3.96
C ASP A 337 24.09 1.98 -5.30
N ILE A 338 23.23 1.08 -5.80
CA ILE A 338 23.41 0.48 -7.13
C ILE A 338 23.35 1.56 -8.22
N GLY A 339 22.36 2.45 -8.15
CA GLY A 339 22.20 3.55 -9.08
C GLY A 339 23.42 4.48 -9.13
N ILE A 340 24.01 4.78 -7.97
CA ILE A 340 25.26 5.56 -7.88
C ILE A 340 26.39 4.86 -8.64
N GLY A 341 26.61 3.56 -8.40
CA GLY A 341 27.66 2.80 -9.10
C GLY A 341 27.48 2.76 -10.61
N VAL A 342 26.23 2.56 -11.08
CA VAL A 342 25.91 2.58 -12.52
C VAL A 342 26.16 3.96 -13.14
N LEU A 343 25.82 5.03 -12.41
CA LEU A 343 26.07 6.39 -12.87
C LEU A 343 27.58 6.69 -12.96
N GLU A 344 28.38 6.21 -12.00
CA GLU A 344 29.84 6.32 -12.03
C GLU A 344 30.42 5.58 -13.26
N GLU A 345 29.99 4.34 -13.51
CA GLU A 345 30.40 3.58 -14.70
C GLU A 345 30.02 4.29 -16.02
N PHE A 346 28.82 4.88 -16.08
CA PHE A 346 28.40 5.68 -17.24
C PHE A 346 29.30 6.90 -17.44
N GLU A 347 29.60 7.66 -16.38
CA GLU A 347 30.44 8.86 -16.44
C GLU A 347 31.88 8.54 -16.87
N GLU A 348 32.41 7.38 -16.50
CA GLU A 348 33.71 6.90 -16.97
C GLU A 348 33.68 6.49 -18.44
N ALA A 349 32.59 5.86 -18.88
CA ALA A 349 32.47 5.31 -20.23
C ALA A 349 32.02 6.34 -21.28
N LYS A 350 31.29 7.39 -20.89
CA LYS A 350 30.64 8.33 -21.83
C LYS A 350 31.57 9.09 -22.77
N GLY A 351 32.84 9.24 -22.41
CA GLY A 351 33.84 9.82 -23.30
C GLY A 351 34.20 8.93 -24.50
N ASN A 352 33.76 7.68 -24.51
CA ASN A 352 34.06 6.67 -25.54
C ASN A 352 32.86 6.37 -26.45
N PHE A 353 31.68 6.96 -26.19
CA PHE A 353 30.44 6.72 -26.95
C PHE A 353 30.28 7.68 -28.14
#